data_AF-E6N543-F1
#
_entry.id   AF-E6N543-F1
#
_cell.length_a   1.000
_cell.length_b   1.000
_cell.length_c   1.000
_cell.angle_alpha   90.00
_cell.angle_beta   90.00
_cell.angle_gamma   90.00
#
_symmetry.space_group_name_H-M   'P 1'
#
loop_
_entity.id
_entity.type
_entity.pdbx_description
1 polymer ?
#
loop_
_entity_poly.entity_id
_entity_poly.type
_entity_poly.pdbx_seq_one_letter_code
_entity_poly.pdbx_strand_id
1 'polypeptide(L)'
;MGETTNLRADDYFSRGLVVIPLVRGDKRPMVSEWQKKSREELFAVFREHSGCNIGIRLDSLTVLDIEHARLWRLFFETEPRELASKTWVSRTGGGGYHVYFKGSTTPSKADGYAELRSGEKQFVVAPPQHTPPEIGISG
;
A
#
# COMPACT_ATOMS: atom_id res chain seq x y z
N MET A 1 -12.73 -14.94 6.35
CA MET A 1 -11.47 -14.21 6.05
C MET A 1 -11.27 -13.94 4.57
N GLY A 2 -11.67 -14.81 3.62
CA GLY A 2 -11.47 -14.57 2.18
C GLY A 2 -12.35 -13.46 1.57
N GLU A 3 -13.61 -13.35 2.01
CA GLU A 3 -14.59 -12.43 1.41
C GLU A 3 -14.28 -10.94 1.64
N THR A 4 -13.89 -10.56 2.86
CA THR A 4 -13.48 -9.17 3.18
C THR A 4 -12.22 -8.75 2.42
N THR A 5 -11.28 -9.67 2.19
CA THR A 5 -10.06 -9.39 1.43
C THR A 5 -10.38 -9.15 -0.05
N ASN A 6 -11.33 -9.90 -0.61
CA ASN A 6 -11.78 -9.69 -1.99
C ASN A 6 -12.42 -8.32 -2.18
N LEU A 7 -13.33 -7.91 -1.28
CA LEU A 7 -13.96 -6.58 -1.32
C LEU A 7 -12.94 -5.44 -1.27
N ARG A 8 -11.84 -5.61 -0.53
CA ARG A 8 -10.76 -4.61 -0.45
C ARG A 8 -9.95 -4.56 -1.73
N ALA A 9 -9.64 -5.71 -2.32
CA ALA A 9 -8.94 -5.78 -3.59
C ALA A 9 -9.76 -5.14 -4.71
N ASP A 10 -11.09 -5.37 -4.73
CA ASP A 10 -12.02 -4.73 -5.66
C ASP A 10 -12.02 -3.19 -5.51
N ASP A 11 -12.02 -2.65 -4.27
CA ASP A 11 -11.93 -1.20 -4.03
C ASP A 11 -10.62 -0.61 -4.55
N TYR A 12 -9.47 -1.20 -4.21
CA TYR A 12 -8.17 -0.76 -4.72
C TYR A 12 -8.11 -0.79 -6.24
N PHE A 13 -8.57 -1.90 -6.83
CA PHE A 13 -8.63 -2.04 -8.27
C PHE A 13 -9.50 -0.93 -8.86
N SER A 14 -10.73 -0.71 -8.37
CA SER A 14 -11.65 0.31 -8.91
C SER A 14 -11.08 1.74 -8.89
N ARG A 15 -10.16 2.04 -7.96
CA ARG A 15 -9.45 3.33 -7.85
C ARG A 15 -8.27 3.48 -8.83
N GLY A 16 -8.07 2.50 -9.70
CA GLY A 16 -6.98 2.49 -10.69
C GLY A 16 -5.64 1.99 -10.14
N LEU A 17 -5.60 1.42 -8.93
CA LEU A 17 -4.38 0.85 -8.36
C LEU A 17 -4.09 -0.53 -8.98
N VAL A 18 -2.81 -0.89 -8.97
CA VAL A 18 -2.35 -2.21 -9.44
C VAL A 18 -2.22 -3.16 -8.27
N VAL A 19 -3.22 -4.04 -8.14
CA VAL A 19 -3.28 -5.06 -7.09
C VAL A 19 -2.43 -6.27 -7.49
N ILE A 20 -1.56 -6.72 -6.59
CA ILE A 20 -0.80 -7.97 -6.75
C ILE A 20 -1.16 -8.97 -5.66
N PRO A 21 -1.33 -10.27 -5.99
CA PRO A 21 -1.53 -11.31 -5.00
C PRO A 21 -0.20 -11.66 -4.31
N LEU A 22 -0.20 -11.63 -2.98
CA LEU A 22 0.92 -12.01 -2.14
C LEU A 22 0.65 -13.32 -1.41
N VAL A 23 1.70 -14.12 -1.23
CA VAL A 23 1.65 -15.38 -0.49
C VAL A 23 1.19 -15.10 0.95
N ARG A 24 0.27 -15.90 1.48
CA ARG A 24 -0.25 -15.72 2.84
C ARG A 24 0.86 -15.89 3.89
N GLY A 25 0.92 -14.96 4.85
CA GLY A 25 1.94 -14.98 5.91
C GLY A 25 3.34 -14.58 5.44
N ASP A 26 3.47 -14.23 4.17
CA ASP A 26 4.69 -13.79 3.54
C ASP A 26 4.42 -12.45 2.82
N LYS A 27 5.48 -11.74 2.45
CA LYS A 27 5.39 -10.51 1.65
C LYS A 27 5.77 -10.77 0.19
N ARG A 28 5.94 -12.02 -0.23
CA ARG A 28 6.35 -12.36 -1.60
C ARG A 28 5.17 -12.39 -2.60
N PRO A 29 5.34 -11.85 -3.82
CA PRO A 29 4.36 -11.99 -4.89
C PRO A 29 4.17 -13.45 -5.29
N MET A 30 2.93 -13.84 -5.54
CA MET A 30 2.59 -15.19 -6.02
C MET A 30 2.86 -15.37 -7.51
N VAL A 31 2.81 -14.27 -8.27
CA VAL A 31 2.97 -14.27 -9.72
C VAL A 31 4.44 -14.06 -10.04
N SER A 32 5.02 -14.97 -10.82
CA SER A 32 6.36 -14.78 -11.38
C SER A 32 6.36 -13.64 -12.40
N GLU A 33 7.45 -12.87 -12.46
CA GLU A 33 7.58 -11.71 -13.35
C GLU A 33 6.40 -10.71 -13.22
N TRP A 34 5.84 -10.57 -12.01
CA TRP A 34 4.69 -9.69 -11.73
C TRP A 34 4.91 -8.24 -12.17
N GLN A 35 6.16 -7.77 -12.25
CA GLN A 35 6.52 -6.44 -12.74
C GLN A 35 6.16 -6.24 -14.21
N LYS A 36 6.14 -7.31 -15.01
CA LYS A 36 5.86 -7.29 -16.45
C LYS A 36 4.39 -7.53 -16.78
N LYS A 37 3.58 -7.90 -15.79
CA LYS A 37 2.17 -8.23 -15.96
C LYS A 37 1.31 -6.98 -15.96
N SER A 38 0.24 -7.00 -16.74
CA SER A 38 -0.79 -5.95 -16.69
C SER A 38 -1.53 -5.97 -15.36
N ARG A 39 -2.19 -4.85 -15.06
CA ARG A 39 -3.04 -4.70 -13.88
C ARG A 39 -4.17 -5.74 -13.87
N GLU A 40 -4.74 -6.01 -15.03
CA GLU A 40 -5.85 -6.94 -15.23
C GLU A 40 -5.39 -8.40 -15.04
N GLU A 41 -4.23 -8.79 -15.58
CA GLU A 41 -3.67 -10.12 -15.37
C GLU A 41 -3.40 -10.41 -13.89
N LEU A 42 -2.77 -9.46 -13.18
CA LEU A 42 -2.47 -9.60 -11.76
C LEU A 42 -3.74 -9.73 -10.91
N PHE A 43 -4.76 -8.94 -11.25
CA PHE A 43 -6.03 -8.97 -10.55
C PHE A 43 -6.83 -10.25 -10.82
N ALA A 44 -6.79 -10.77 -12.04
CA ALA A 44 -7.39 -12.07 -12.37
C ALA A 44 -6.81 -13.19 -11.50
N VAL A 45 -5.48 -13.25 -11.35
CA VAL A 45 -4.82 -14.24 -10.47
C VAL A 45 -5.25 -14.05 -9.02
N PHE A 46 -5.37 -12.82 -8.54
CA PHE A 46 -5.88 -12.54 -7.19
C PHE A 46 -7.29 -13.12 -6.99
N ARG A 47 -8.21 -12.92 -7.95
CA ARG A 47 -9.60 -13.42 -7.88
C ARG A 47 -9.69 -14.94 -7.85
N GLU A 48 -8.75 -15.64 -8.48
CA GLU A 48 -8.67 -17.10 -8.50
C GLU A 48 -8.12 -17.70 -7.19
N HIS A 49 -7.41 -16.92 -6.38
CA HIS A 49 -6.74 -17.40 -5.17
C HIS A 49 -7.32 -16.77 -3.90
N SER A 50 -8.25 -17.49 -3.26
CA SER A 50 -8.82 -17.03 -1.99
C SER A 50 -7.79 -17.06 -0.85
N GLY A 51 -7.76 -16.01 -0.02
CA GLY A 51 -6.96 -15.98 1.21
C GLY A 51 -5.52 -15.47 1.06
N CYS A 52 -5.18 -14.92 -0.11
CA CYS A 52 -3.92 -14.23 -0.37
C CYS A 52 -3.87 -12.86 0.34
N ASN A 53 -2.65 -12.38 0.61
CA ASN A 53 -2.45 -11.01 1.03
C ASN A 53 -2.51 -10.08 -0.21
N ILE A 54 -2.82 -8.81 0.01
CA ILE A 54 -2.90 -7.81 -1.05
C ILE A 54 -1.59 -7.00 -1.05
N GLY A 55 -0.96 -6.88 -2.20
CA GLY A 55 0.07 -5.87 -2.46
C GLY A 55 -0.43 -4.81 -3.43
N ILE A 56 0.12 -3.61 -3.33
CA ILE A 56 -0.08 -2.52 -4.29
C ILE A 56 1.25 -2.27 -4.98
N ARG A 57 1.30 -2.52 -6.29
CA ARG A 57 2.45 -2.17 -7.14
C ARG A 57 2.44 -0.67 -7.41
N LEU A 58 3.61 -0.05 -7.41
CA LEU A 58 3.75 1.41 -7.35
C LEU A 58 3.79 2.06 -8.74
N ASP A 59 2.86 1.70 -9.61
CA ASP A 59 2.71 2.29 -10.94
C ASP A 59 2.33 3.77 -10.81
N SER A 60 3.23 4.67 -11.19
CA SER A 60 3.08 6.13 -11.00
C SER A 60 2.83 6.56 -9.55
N LEU A 61 3.26 5.75 -8.59
CA LEU A 61 3.16 6.03 -7.16
C LEU A 61 4.55 6.03 -6.52
N THR A 62 4.63 6.79 -5.44
CA THR A 62 5.75 6.75 -4.50
C THR A 62 5.20 6.52 -3.11
N VAL A 63 5.88 5.69 -2.32
CA VAL A 63 5.55 5.46 -0.92
C VAL A 63 6.77 5.77 -0.08
N LEU A 64 6.60 6.63 0.92
CA LEU A 64 7.52 6.74 2.03
C LEU A 64 7.12 5.69 3.07
N ASP A 65 7.91 4.63 3.19
CA ASP A 65 7.74 3.53 4.16
C ASP A 65 8.61 3.84 5.39
N ILE A 66 8.00 4.46 6.40
CA ILE A 66 8.63 4.82 7.68
C ILE A 66 8.59 3.60 8.59
N GLU A 67 9.75 3.10 9.01
CA GLU A 67 9.85 1.82 9.72
C GLU A 67 9.17 1.83 11.11
N HIS A 68 9.22 2.98 11.81
CA HIS A 68 8.67 3.11 13.16
C HIS A 68 7.88 4.41 13.36
N ALA A 69 6.76 4.33 14.09
CA ALA A 69 5.92 5.48 14.39
C ALA A 69 6.66 6.66 15.04
N ARG A 70 7.66 6.38 15.90
CA ARG A 70 8.46 7.41 16.58
C ARG A 70 9.25 8.30 15.62
N LEU A 71 9.50 7.82 14.40
CA LEU A 71 10.27 8.53 13.38
C LEU A 71 9.42 9.49 12.56
N TRP A 72 8.10 9.48 12.73
CA TRP A 72 7.17 10.32 11.98
C TRP A 72 7.59 11.79 11.95
N ARG A 73 7.97 12.33 13.12
CA ARG A 73 8.38 13.73 13.29
C ARG A 73 9.69 14.11 12.58
N LEU A 74 10.44 13.13 12.05
CA LEU A 74 11.60 13.40 11.18
C LEU A 74 11.17 13.78 9.75
N PHE A 75 9.97 13.38 9.32
CA PHE A 75 9.49 13.57 7.96
C PHE A 75 8.34 14.59 7.87
N PHE A 76 7.54 14.73 8.93
CA PHE A 76 6.36 15.59 8.94
C PHE A 76 6.21 16.36 10.25
N GLU A 77 5.82 17.63 10.13
CA GLU A 77 5.49 18.52 11.25
C GLU A 77 4.03 18.39 11.75
N THR A 78 3.17 17.72 10.98
CA THR A 78 1.75 17.49 11.31
C THR A 78 1.54 16.12 11.92
N GLU A 79 0.39 15.87 12.55
CA GLU A 79 0.04 14.50 12.98
C GLU A 79 -0.36 13.61 11.77
N PRO A 80 -0.23 12.27 11.86
CA PRO A 80 -0.63 11.34 10.79
C PRO A 80 -2.07 11.52 10.31
N ARG A 81 -3.01 11.78 11.24
CA ARG A 81 -4.44 12.01 10.91
C ARG A 81 -4.62 13.29 10.09
N GLU A 82 -3.84 14.33 10.37
CA GLU A 82 -3.91 15.60 9.63
C GLU A 82 -3.39 15.41 8.21
N LEU A 83 -2.26 14.70 8.03
CA LEU A 83 -1.72 14.41 6.70
C LEU A 83 -2.65 13.47 5.89
N ALA A 84 -3.36 12.57 6.57
CA ALA A 84 -4.33 11.65 5.95
C ALA A 84 -5.49 12.38 5.24
N SER A 85 -5.75 13.66 5.55
CA SER A 85 -6.73 14.48 4.83
C SER A 85 -6.24 14.91 3.43
N LYS A 86 -4.94 14.86 3.17
CA LYS A 86 -4.29 15.34 1.93
C LYS A 86 -3.79 14.20 1.05
N THR A 87 -3.40 13.10 1.67
CA THR A 87 -2.93 11.91 0.96
C THR A 87 -3.24 10.65 1.74
N TRP A 88 -3.05 9.50 1.12
CA TRP A 88 -3.24 8.24 1.80
C TRP A 88 -2.09 7.97 2.78
N VAL A 89 -2.44 7.79 4.06
CA VAL A 89 -1.53 7.42 5.13
C VAL A 89 -2.05 6.13 5.76
N SER A 90 -1.17 5.18 6.05
CA SER A 90 -1.60 3.91 6.64
C SER A 90 -0.57 3.33 7.58
N ARG A 91 -1.04 2.64 8.63
CA ARG A 91 -0.19 1.89 9.56
C ARG A 91 0.31 0.61 8.92
N THR A 92 1.59 0.32 9.11
CA THR A 92 2.17 -0.97 8.68
C THR A 92 2.02 -2.02 9.78
N GLY A 93 2.07 -3.30 9.41
CA GLY A 93 2.06 -4.40 10.39
C GLY A 93 3.25 -4.39 11.35
N GLY A 94 4.34 -3.69 11.00
CA GLY A 94 5.53 -3.52 11.85
C GLY A 94 5.46 -2.33 12.81
N GLY A 95 4.35 -1.58 12.84
CA GLY A 95 4.17 -0.40 13.70
C GLY A 95 4.69 0.91 13.10
N GLY A 96 5.07 0.91 11.82
CA GLY A 96 5.46 2.08 11.05
C GLY A 96 4.31 2.72 10.27
N TYR A 97 4.64 3.47 9.22
CA TYR A 97 3.67 4.10 8.32
C TYR A 97 4.07 3.98 6.85
N HIS A 98 3.09 3.75 5.97
CA HIS A 98 3.20 4.11 4.56
C HIS A 98 2.51 5.44 4.33
N VAL A 99 3.20 6.38 3.67
CA VAL A 99 2.62 7.63 3.14
C VAL A 99 2.74 7.61 1.63
N TYR A 100 1.61 7.67 0.93
CA TYR A 100 1.56 7.57 -0.52
C TYR A 100 1.64 8.96 -1.16
N PHE A 101 2.24 9.03 -2.34
CA PHE A 101 2.31 10.21 -3.19
C PHE A 101 2.07 9.80 -4.63
N LYS A 102 1.39 10.67 -5.39
CA LYS A 102 1.28 10.52 -6.83
C LYS A 102 2.56 11.01 -7.50
N GLY A 103 3.09 10.23 -8.43
CA GLY A 103 4.33 10.51 -9.14
C GLY A 103 5.42 9.49 -8.82
N SER A 104 6.43 9.47 -9.69
CA SER A 104 7.56 8.55 -9.59
C SER A 104 8.81 9.29 -9.13
N THR A 105 9.66 8.60 -8.38
CA THR A 105 10.99 9.09 -7.98
C THR A 105 12.01 7.97 -8.03
N THR A 106 13.28 8.31 -7.89
CA THR A 106 14.34 7.31 -7.70
C THR A 106 14.19 6.68 -6.31
N PRO A 107 14.02 5.36 -6.20
CA PRO A 107 13.95 4.70 -4.90
C PRO A 107 15.22 4.93 -4.08
N SER A 108 15.06 5.08 -2.78
CA SER A 108 16.19 5.26 -1.86
C SER A 108 15.84 4.70 -0.49
N LYS A 109 16.87 4.34 0.28
CA LYS A 109 16.69 3.72 1.59
C LYS A 109 17.66 4.30 2.61
N ALA A 110 17.14 4.57 3.79
CA ALA A 110 17.91 4.86 4.99
C ALA A 110 17.56 3.79 6.05
N ASP A 111 18.44 2.79 6.20
CA ASP A 111 18.21 1.65 7.09
C ASP A 111 17.92 2.09 8.53
N GLY A 112 16.85 1.54 9.13
CA GLY A 112 16.42 1.90 10.47
C GLY A 112 15.57 3.18 10.53
N TYR A 113 15.32 3.83 9.39
CA TYR A 113 14.55 5.07 9.31
C TYR A 113 13.35 4.95 8.37
N ALA A 114 13.61 4.94 7.06
CA ALA A 114 12.59 4.89 6.04
C ALA A 114 13.12 4.47 4.67
N GLU A 115 12.21 4.02 3.81
CA GLU A 115 12.46 3.74 2.41
C GLU A 115 11.51 4.53 1.51
N LEU A 116 12.05 5.24 0.52
CA LEU A 116 11.28 5.74 -0.61
C LEU A 116 11.17 4.64 -1.66
N ARG A 117 9.97 4.09 -1.80
CA ARG A 117 9.64 3.06 -2.80
C ARG A 117 8.90 3.71 -3.94
N SER A 118 9.23 3.37 -5.18
CA SER A 118 8.54 3.92 -6.35
C SER A 118 8.69 3.03 -7.58
N GLY A 119 7.72 3.11 -8.48
CA GLY A 119 7.74 2.50 -9.80
C GLY A 119 7.23 1.06 -9.84
N GLU A 120 6.99 0.59 -11.06
CA GLU A 120 6.41 -0.72 -11.39
C GLU A 120 7.23 -1.94 -10.90
N LYS A 121 8.48 -1.72 -10.48
CA LYS A 121 9.35 -2.78 -9.93
C LYS A 121 9.25 -2.90 -8.41
N GLN A 122 8.44 -2.05 -7.77
CA GLN A 122 8.27 -1.96 -6.34
C GLN A 122 6.80 -2.17 -5.97
N PHE A 123 6.57 -2.70 -4.77
CA PHE A 123 5.25 -2.79 -4.19
C PHE A 123 5.32 -2.61 -2.67
N VAL A 124 4.15 -2.36 -2.09
CA VAL A 124 3.94 -2.39 -0.65
C VAL A 124 2.77 -3.31 -0.31
N VAL A 125 2.79 -3.90 0.88
CA VAL A 125 1.62 -4.62 1.38
C VAL A 125 0.50 -3.60 1.60
N ALA A 126 -0.68 -3.89 1.05
CA ALA A 126 -1.83 -3.03 1.23
C ALA A 126 -2.19 -2.94 2.72
N PRO A 127 -2.65 -1.79 3.19
CA PRO A 127 -2.91 -1.62 4.60
C PRO A 127 -4.05 -2.52 5.10
N PRO A 128 -3.95 -3.01 6.36
CA PRO A 128 -4.94 -3.92 6.93
C PRO A 128 -6.30 -3.24 7.20
N GLN A 129 -6.37 -1.91 7.18
CA GLN A 129 -7.59 -1.14 7.38
C GLN A 129 -7.64 0.03 6.39
N HIS A 130 -8.65 0.05 5.52
CA HIS A 130 -9.21 1.32 5.08
C HIS A 130 -10.03 1.83 6.25
N THR A 131 -9.50 2.76 7.02
CA THR A 131 -10.39 3.72 7.67
C THR A 131 -10.59 4.81 6.61
N PRO A 132 -11.77 4.94 5.98
CA PRO A 132 -12.05 6.17 5.24
C PRO A 132 -11.81 7.35 6.20
N PRO A 133 -11.40 8.54 5.71
CA PRO A 133 -11.47 9.72 6.55
C PRO A 133 -12.91 9.77 7.10
N GLU A 134 -13.06 9.75 8.42
CA GLU A 134 -14.36 9.98 9.05
C GLU A 134 -14.89 11.28 8.45
N ILE A 135 -15.89 11.15 7.58
CA ILE A 135 -16.69 12.27 7.15
C ILE A 135 -17.39 12.68 8.43
N GLY A 136 -16.93 13.76 9.05
CA GLY A 136 -17.56 14.32 10.23
C GLY A 136 -18.99 14.65 9.85
N ILE A 137 -19.93 13.78 10.19
CA ILE A 137 -21.32 14.16 10.33
C ILE A 137 -21.34 14.97 11.62
N SER A 138 -21.16 16.27 11.46
CA SER A 138 -21.58 17.25 12.46
C SER A 138 -23.08 17.08 12.67
N GLY A 139 -23.44 16.42 13.77
CA GLY A 139 -24.72 16.58 14.43
C GLY A 139 -24.63 17.68 15.49
#